data_AF-A0A6G4EI31-F1
#
_entry.id   AF-A0A6G4EI31-F1
#
_cell.length_a   1.000
_cell.length_b   1.000
_cell.length_c   1.000
_cell.angle_alpha   90.00
_cell.angle_beta   90.00
_cell.angle_gamma   90.00
#
_symmetry.space_group_name_H-M   'P 1'
#
loop_
_entity.id
_entity.type
_entity.pdbx_description
1 polymer ?
#
loop_
_entity_poly.entity_id
_entity_poly.type
_entity_poly.pdbx_seq_one_letter_code
_entity_poly.pdbx_strand_id
1 'polypeptide(L)'
;MNEKIEALRTASEYILNLKNGIKTASENFQNGNDEEGNDLVPLIADGINWITQVLELTKDVHKKEVNFDELNNKLEEIVEAIEFQDFILVGDLFQYEILPEVENMEEIINKSLLN
;
A
#
# COMPACT_ATOMS: atom_id res chain seq x y z
N MET A 1 -16.11 -18.89 -5.79
CA MET A 1 -14.86 -18.96 -6.58
C MET A 1 -14.78 -17.80 -7.57
N ASN A 2 -15.81 -17.58 -8.42
CA ASN A 2 -15.83 -16.45 -9.36
C ASN A 2 -15.71 -15.07 -8.70
N GLU A 3 -16.45 -14.81 -7.61
CA GLU A 3 -16.43 -13.51 -6.92
C GLU A 3 -15.05 -13.16 -6.32
N LYS A 4 -14.31 -14.15 -5.83
CA LYS A 4 -12.96 -13.96 -5.28
C LYS A 4 -11.95 -13.62 -6.37
N ILE A 5 -12.05 -14.29 -7.52
CA ILE A 5 -11.20 -13.99 -8.69
C ILE A 5 -11.52 -12.61 -9.26
N GLU A 6 -12.80 -12.21 -9.27
CA GLU A 6 -13.21 -10.87 -9.67
C GLU A 6 -12.66 -9.80 -8.72
N ALA A 7 -12.79 -10.00 -7.40
CA ALA A 7 -12.20 -9.12 -6.40
C ALA A 7 -10.68 -8.97 -6.57
N LEU A 8 -9.97 -10.07 -6.82
CA LEU A 8 -8.53 -10.06 -7.09
C LEU A 8 -8.18 -9.33 -8.40
N ARG A 9 -9.01 -9.41 -9.44
CA ARG A 9 -8.82 -8.64 -10.68
C ARG A 9 -8.98 -7.15 -10.43
N THR A 10 -10.05 -6.74 -9.74
CA THR A 10 -10.23 -5.34 -9.35
C THR A 10 -9.07 -4.85 -8.49
N ALA A 11 -8.57 -5.69 -7.58
CA ALA A 11 -7.41 -5.34 -6.76
C ALA A 11 -6.11 -5.20 -7.58
N SER A 12 -5.89 -6.08 -8.57
CA SER A 12 -4.74 -6.00 -9.49
C SER A 12 -4.76 -4.71 -10.31
N GLU A 13 -5.93 -4.22 -10.71
CA GLU A 13 -6.06 -2.93 -11.40
C GLU A 13 -5.88 -1.74 -10.45
N TYR A 14 -6.52 -1.80 -9.27
CA TYR A 14 -6.50 -0.72 -8.29
C TYR A 14 -5.12 -0.50 -7.66
N ILE A 15 -4.36 -1.57 -7.41
CA ILE A 15 -3.04 -1.49 -6.76
C ILE A 15 -2.03 -0.68 -7.59
N LEU A 16 -2.23 -0.57 -8.90
CA LEU A 16 -1.44 0.31 -9.76
C LEU A 16 -1.63 1.79 -9.40
N ASN A 17 -2.87 2.20 -9.12
CA ASN A 17 -3.17 3.57 -8.69
C ASN A 17 -2.64 3.83 -7.28
N LEU A 18 -2.74 2.85 -6.37
CA LEU A 18 -2.18 2.95 -5.03
C LEU A 18 -0.66 3.18 -5.06
N LYS A 19 0.07 2.37 -5.84
CA LYS A 19 1.53 2.54 -6.01
C LYS A 19 1.89 3.92 -6.57
N ASN A 20 1.12 4.41 -7.54
CA ASN A 20 1.35 5.75 -8.07
C ASN A 20 1.10 6.83 -7.02
N GLY A 21 0.03 6.71 -6.23
CA GLY A 21 -0.25 7.63 -5.11
C GLY A 21 0.89 7.67 -4.09
N ILE A 22 1.42 6.51 -3.70
CA ILE A 22 2.56 6.39 -2.77
C ILE A 22 3.81 7.08 -3.34
N LYS A 23 4.12 6.84 -4.62
CA LYS A 23 5.27 7.49 -5.29
C LYS A 23 5.10 9.02 -5.33
N THR A 24 3.92 9.50 -5.70
CA THR A 24 3.65 10.95 -5.74
C THR A 24 3.74 11.58 -4.35
N ALA A 25 3.19 10.94 -3.31
CA ALA A 25 3.30 11.43 -1.94
C ALA A 25 4.75 11.50 -1.48
N SER A 26 5.52 10.44 -1.72
CA SER A 26 6.96 10.40 -1.41
C SER A 26 7.73 11.51 -2.11
N GLU A 27 7.53 11.69 -3.42
CA GLU A 27 8.17 12.75 -4.19
C GLU A 27 7.79 14.15 -3.67
N ASN A 28 6.52 14.37 -3.30
CA ASN A 28 6.08 15.64 -2.74
C ASN A 28 6.80 15.93 -1.42
N PHE A 29 6.80 14.98 -0.49
CA PHE A 29 7.49 15.13 0.80
C PHE A 29 9.00 15.37 0.66
N GLN A 30 9.68 14.61 -0.20
CA GLN A 30 11.12 14.78 -0.43
C GLN A 30 11.48 16.12 -1.08
N ASN A 31 10.56 16.72 -1.83
CA ASN A 31 10.73 18.04 -2.45
C ASN A 31 10.25 19.21 -1.57
N GLY A 32 9.73 18.94 -0.37
CA GLY A 32 9.19 19.94 0.55
C GLY A 32 7.79 20.46 0.16
N ASN A 33 7.07 19.73 -0.69
CA ASN A 33 5.67 19.99 -1.05
C ASN A 33 4.75 19.26 -0.05
N ASP A 34 4.89 19.59 1.24
CA ASP A 34 4.30 18.79 2.32
C ASP A 34 2.75 18.81 2.31
N GLU A 35 2.13 19.91 1.87
CA GLU A 35 0.68 20.03 1.76
C GLU A 35 0.14 19.04 0.72
N GLU A 36 0.73 19.02 -0.48
CA GLU A 36 0.36 18.09 -1.55
C GLU A 36 0.67 16.63 -1.19
N GLY A 37 1.72 16.38 -0.40
CA GLY A 37 2.02 15.07 0.16
C GLY A 37 0.93 14.62 1.15
N ASN A 38 0.55 15.51 2.08
CA ASN A 38 -0.46 15.23 3.10
C ASN A 38 -1.86 14.99 2.52
N ASP A 39 -2.23 15.70 1.44
CA ASP A 39 -3.51 15.48 0.74
C ASP A 39 -3.68 14.06 0.20
N LEU A 40 -2.56 13.36 -0.07
CA LEU A 40 -2.56 11.99 -0.56
C LEU A 40 -2.62 10.94 0.55
N VAL A 41 -2.20 11.28 1.78
CA VAL A 41 -2.08 10.31 2.89
C VAL A 41 -3.41 9.59 3.19
N PRO A 42 -4.57 10.26 3.31
CA PRO A 42 -5.84 9.57 3.55
C PRO A 42 -6.22 8.61 2.41
N LEU A 43 -5.96 9.01 1.16
CA LEU A 43 -6.26 8.18 -0.02
C LEU A 43 -5.38 6.94 -0.07
N ILE A 44 -4.10 7.07 0.31
CA ILE A 44 -3.16 5.95 0.40
C ILE A 44 -3.59 5.00 1.53
N ALA A 45 -3.95 5.53 2.70
CA ALA A 45 -4.41 4.73 3.83
C ALA A 45 -5.67 3.93 3.48
N ASP A 46 -6.65 4.56 2.82
CA ASP A 46 -7.86 3.88 2.33
C ASP A 46 -7.52 2.78 1.32
N GLY A 47 -6.58 3.04 0.40
CA GLY A 47 -6.15 2.07 -0.59
C GLY A 47 -5.42 0.87 0.01
N ILE A 48 -4.53 1.09 0.98
CA ILE A 48 -3.86 0.00 1.72
C ILE A 48 -4.90 -0.82 2.49
N ASN A 49 -5.80 -0.17 3.22
CA ASN A 49 -6.85 -0.85 3.96
C ASN A 49 -7.76 -1.69 3.04
N TRP A 50 -8.12 -1.17 1.87
CA TRP A 50 -8.94 -1.92 0.92
C TRP A 50 -8.20 -3.13 0.33
N ILE A 51 -6.93 -2.96 -0.07
CA ILE A 51 -6.11 -4.07 -0.60
C ILE A 51 -5.92 -5.18 0.44
N THR A 52 -5.59 -4.82 1.68
CA THR A 52 -5.39 -5.78 2.77
C THR A 52 -6.68 -6.55 3.08
N GLN A 53 -7.85 -5.90 3.04
CA GLN A 53 -9.14 -6.58 3.16
C GLN A 53 -9.41 -7.56 2.01
N VAL A 54 -9.12 -7.18 0.75
CA VAL A 54 -9.27 -8.10 -0.38
C VAL A 54 -8.37 -9.31 -0.21
N LEU A 55 -7.12 -9.11 0.20
CA LEU A 55 -6.18 -10.18 0.46
C LEU A 55 -6.70 -11.12 1.58
N GLU A 56 -7.15 -10.59 2.71
CA GLU A 56 -7.66 -11.40 3.82
C GLU A 56 -8.90 -12.22 3.40
N LEU A 57 -9.84 -11.61 2.66
CA LEU A 57 -11.05 -12.28 2.18
C LEU A 57 -10.78 -13.36 1.11
N THR A 58 -9.61 -13.30 0.46
CA THR A 58 -9.21 -14.21 -0.62
C THR A 58 -8.05 -15.12 -0.26
N LYS A 59 -7.66 -15.17 1.03
CA LYS A 59 -6.50 -15.96 1.51
C LYS A 59 -6.52 -17.44 1.15
N ASP A 60 -7.70 -18.04 0.97
CA ASP A 60 -7.88 -19.45 0.60
C ASP A 60 -7.49 -19.77 -0.84
N VAL A 61 -7.36 -18.76 -1.71
CA VAL A 61 -6.92 -18.93 -3.10
C VAL A 61 -5.49 -18.44 -3.35
N HIS A 62 -4.83 -17.92 -2.31
CA HIS A 62 -3.45 -17.47 -2.40
C HIS A 62 -2.46 -18.62 -2.39
N LYS A 63 -1.33 -18.45 -3.07
CA LYS A 63 -0.23 -19.43 -3.10
C LYS A 63 0.82 -19.22 -2.02
N LYS A 64 0.73 -18.10 -1.29
CA LYS A 64 1.64 -17.67 -0.24
C LYS A 64 0.81 -17.11 0.89
N GLU A 65 1.24 -17.33 2.12
CA GLU A 65 0.65 -16.69 3.29
C GLU A 65 0.87 -15.17 3.22
N VAL A 66 -0.18 -14.43 3.59
CA VAL A 66 -0.13 -12.97 3.68
C VAL A 66 0.04 -12.61 5.15
N ASN A 67 1.10 -11.88 5.47
CA ASN A 67 1.32 -11.32 6.79
C ASN A 67 1.42 -9.79 6.64
N PHE A 68 0.71 -9.06 7.51
CA PHE A 68 0.66 -7.60 7.54
C PHE A 68 1.36 -6.99 8.76
N ASP A 69 1.98 -7.78 9.64
CA ASP A 69 2.66 -7.30 10.85
C ASP A 69 3.73 -6.26 10.49
N GLU A 70 4.55 -6.56 9.49
CA GLU A 70 5.60 -5.66 9.02
C GLU A 70 5.04 -4.37 8.43
N LEU A 71 3.96 -4.47 7.64
CA LEU A 71 3.26 -3.31 7.10
C LEU A 71 2.70 -2.42 8.22
N ASN A 72 2.12 -3.01 9.26
CA ASN A 72 1.58 -2.27 10.40
C ASN A 72 2.68 -1.53 11.17
N ASN A 73 3.83 -2.18 11.43
CA ASN A 73 4.97 -1.53 12.07
C ASN A 73 5.44 -0.31 11.27
N LYS A 74 5.57 -0.45 9.94
CA LYS A 74 5.98 0.65 9.04
C LYS A 74 4.95 1.79 9.01
N LEU A 75 3.67 1.48 9.10
CA LEU A 75 2.61 2.50 9.18
C LEU A 75 2.66 3.26 10.52
N GLU A 76 3.01 2.59 11.63
CA GLU A 76 3.25 3.26 12.92
C GLU A 76 4.42 4.23 12.82
N GLU A 77 5.53 3.83 12.19
CA GLU A 77 6.68 4.73 11.94
C GLU A 77 6.30 5.97 11.12
N ILE A 78 5.42 5.82 10.11
CA ILE A 78 4.91 6.97 9.34
C ILE A 78 4.10 7.91 10.23
N VAL A 79 3.23 7.37 11.09
CA VAL A 79 2.44 8.18 12.01
C VAL A 79 3.37 8.97 12.94
N GLU A 80 4.39 8.33 13.51
CA GLU A 80 5.38 9.01 14.35
C GLU A 80 6.12 10.11 13.59
N ALA A 81 6.58 9.84 12.36
CA ALA A 81 7.25 10.83 11.52
C ALA A 81 6.35 12.05 11.21
N ILE A 82 5.06 11.83 10.94
CA ILE A 82 4.07 12.90 10.75
C ILE A 82 3.89 13.71 12.04
N GLU A 83 3.79 13.07 13.21
CA GLU A 83 3.66 13.75 14.51
C GLU A 83 4.87 14.65 14.81
N PHE A 84 6.07 14.23 14.43
CA PHE A 84 7.30 15.01 14.55
C PHE A 84 7.54 15.99 13.39
N GLN A 85 6.64 16.05 12.40
CA GLN A 85 6.77 16.88 11.18
C GLN A 85 8.06 16.60 10.40
N ASP A 86 8.59 15.39 10.48
CA ASP A 86 9.76 14.96 9.68
C ASP A 86 9.29 14.43 8.33
N PHE A 87 8.87 15.36 7.46
CA PHE A 87 8.30 14.99 6.17
C PHE A 87 9.31 14.33 5.23
N ILE A 88 10.60 14.64 5.35
CA ILE A 88 11.63 13.92 4.60
C ILE A 88 11.62 12.43 4.97
N LEU A 89 11.56 12.12 6.27
CA LEU A 89 11.42 10.74 6.73
C LEU A 89 10.09 10.11 6.28
N VAL A 90 8.97 10.83 6.31
CA VAL A 90 7.69 10.33 5.77
C VAL A 90 7.82 9.93 4.31
N GLY A 91 8.49 10.77 3.49
CA GLY A 91 8.75 10.48 2.10
C GLY A 91 9.61 9.23 1.88
N ASP A 92 10.64 9.06 2.71
CA ASP A 92 11.53 7.89 2.67
C ASP A 92 10.80 6.61 3.10
N LEU A 93 10.00 6.65 4.17
CA LEU A 93 9.17 5.52 4.62
C LEU A 93 8.16 5.11 3.54
N PHE A 94 7.52 6.06 2.86
CA PHE A 94 6.65 5.73 1.72
C PHE A 94 7.42 5.07 0.58
N GLN A 95 8.60 5.58 0.22
CA GLN A 95 9.37 5.10 -0.93
C GLN A 95 9.99 3.73 -0.71
N TYR A 96 10.64 3.56 0.44
CA TYR A 96 11.54 2.45 0.69
C TYR A 96 10.95 1.38 1.60
N GLU A 97 9.87 1.68 2.32
CA GLU A 97 9.24 0.73 3.24
C GLU A 97 7.82 0.34 2.81
N ILE A 98 6.93 1.30 2.56
CA ILE A 98 5.53 1.01 2.18
C ILE A 98 5.40 0.55 0.73
N LEU A 99 6.05 1.23 -0.22
CA LEU A 99 5.96 0.84 -1.63
C LEU A 99 6.40 -0.62 -1.87
N PRO A 100 7.51 -1.13 -1.29
CA PRO A 100 7.88 -2.54 -1.41
C PRO A 100 6.84 -3.51 -0.83
N GLU A 101 6.18 -3.18 0.28
CA GLU A 101 5.08 -4.01 0.82
C GLU A 101 3.91 -4.07 -0.17
N VAL A 102 3.55 -2.94 -0.78
CA VAL A 102 2.49 -2.87 -1.79
C VAL A 102 2.87 -3.65 -3.06
N GLU A 103 4.14 -3.64 -3.47
CA GLU A 103 4.64 -4.45 -4.59
C GLU A 103 4.59 -5.96 -4.28
N ASN A 104 4.91 -6.36 -3.04
CA ASN A 104 4.74 -7.75 -2.60
C ASN A 104 3.25 -8.17 -2.58
N MET A 105 2.34 -7.28 -2.16
CA MET A 105 0.89 -7.51 -2.26
C MET A 105 0.42 -7.69 -3.71
N GLU A 106 0.92 -6.86 -4.64
CA GLU A 106 0.64 -7.00 -6.08
C GLU A 106 1.11 -8.37 -6.60
N GLU A 107 2.30 -8.82 -6.21
CA GLU A 107 2.82 -10.12 -6.62
C GLU A 107 1.91 -11.27 -6.15
N ILE A 108 1.41 -11.20 -4.91
CA ILE A 108 0.49 -12.19 -4.34
C ILE A 108 -0.83 -12.20 -5.13
N ILE A 109 -1.40 -11.04 -5.42
CA ILE A 109 -2.65 -10.90 -6.20
C ILE A 109 -2.45 -11.51 -7.59
N ASN A 110 -1.41 -11.11 -8.31
CA ASN A 110 -1.16 -11.55 -9.68
C ASN A 110 -0.91 -13.06 -9.76
N LYS A 111 -0.14 -13.64 -8.83
CA LYS A 111 0.09 -15.09 -8.76
C LYS A 111 -1.18 -15.90 -8.48
N SER A 112 -2.12 -15.32 -7.75
CA SER A 112 -3.42 -15.92 -7.43
C SER A 112 -4.36 -15.92 -8.65
N LEU A 113 -4.17 -14.97 -9.59
CA LEU A 113 -4.90 -14.88 -10.85
C LEU A 113 -4.37 -15.78 -11.97
N LEU A 114 -3.11 -16.22 -11.90
CA LEU A 114 -2.47 -17.13 -12.88
C LEU A 114 -2.88 -18.60 -12.73
N ASN A 115 -4.04 -18.87 -12.10
CA ASN A 115 -4.59 -20.21 -11.92
C ASN A 115 -5.47 -20.64 -13.10
#